data_AF-A0A1F4ATG6-F1
#
_entry.id   AF-A0A1F4ATG6-F1
#
_cell.length_a   1.000
_cell.length_b   1.000
_cell.length_c   1.000
_cell.angle_alpha   90.00
_cell.angle_beta   90.00
_cell.angle_gamma   90.00
#
_symmetry.space_group_name_H-M   'P 1'
#
loop_
_entity.id
_entity.type
_entity.pdbx_description
1 polymer ?
#
loop_
_entity_poly.entity_id
_entity_poly.type
_entity_poly.pdbx_seq_one_letter_code
_entity_poly.pdbx_strand_id
1 'polypeptide(L)'
;MGAYFVRRNSRDELYRRVLERYIAMATQGGVPQAVFPEGGLTRDGRLREPRLGVLDYMMRGFWLDGARDLVFVPLGVNYDRVLEDRSLLLAADGDAPRPGRARAAWNTVAFVMRNLRLMLKSEWHRFGYACVNFGSPISMREYCTSYGVDFQKLGGEARRAAIHALGTHLMEVVGRIVPVVPAALLASVFVRDPARQYSELELKVAVEALIEALDAAGAHVYVPRRDQDYALTVGLRMLRLRRLVEDRDGLYSANPRELPLLSYYANSIAHLLR
;
A
#
# COMPACT_ATOMS: atom_id res chain seq x y z
N MET A 1 7.21 -15.73 15.29
CA MET A 1 6.26 -15.39 14.21
C MET A 1 6.29 -16.52 13.19
N GLY A 2 5.15 -17.11 12.86
CA GLY A 2 5.02 -18.07 11.77
C GLY A 2 4.44 -17.38 10.53
N ALA A 3 4.79 -17.85 9.34
CA ALA A 3 4.18 -17.46 8.09
C ALA A 3 3.71 -18.71 7.36
N TYR A 4 2.58 -18.64 6.67
CA TYR A 4 2.09 -19.73 5.82
C TYR A 4 1.81 -19.21 4.42
N PHE A 5 2.10 -20.06 3.43
CA PHE A 5 1.94 -19.71 2.03
C PHE A 5 0.53 -20.05 1.55
N VAL A 6 -0.16 -19.04 1.01
CA VAL A 6 -1.46 -19.23 0.35
C VAL A 6 -1.25 -19.35 -1.16
N ARG A 7 -1.55 -20.52 -1.72
CA ARG A 7 -1.50 -20.78 -3.17
C ARG A 7 -2.68 -20.08 -3.84
N ARG A 8 -2.38 -19.08 -4.66
CA ARG A 8 -3.39 -18.35 -5.45
C ARG A 8 -4.10 -19.28 -6.43
N ASN A 9 -5.40 -19.09 -6.60
CA ASN A 9 -6.24 -19.79 -7.58
C ASN A 9 -6.14 -21.33 -7.53
N SER A 10 -5.89 -21.90 -6.34
CA SER A 10 -5.84 -23.35 -6.19
C SER A 10 -7.24 -23.96 -6.41
N ARG A 11 -7.37 -24.78 -7.45
CA ARG A 11 -8.58 -25.58 -7.73
C ARG A 11 -8.62 -26.86 -6.91
N ASP A 12 -7.58 -27.18 -6.15
CA ASP A 12 -7.53 -28.34 -5.26
C ASP A 12 -8.45 -28.11 -4.04
N GLU A 13 -9.44 -28.99 -3.87
CA GLU A 13 -10.40 -28.92 -2.78
C GLU A 13 -9.80 -29.30 -1.43
N LEU A 14 -8.94 -30.33 -1.39
CA LEU A 14 -8.28 -30.75 -0.16
C LEU A 14 -7.41 -29.61 0.38
N TYR A 15 -6.64 -28.97 -0.50
CA TYR A 15 -5.85 -27.79 -0.14
C TYR A 15 -6.72 -26.69 0.48
N ARG A 16 -7.87 -26.38 -0.13
CA ARG A 16 -8.78 -25.34 0.36
C ARG A 16 -9.37 -25.69 1.73
N ARG A 17 -9.76 -26.95 1.95
CA ARG A 17 -10.31 -27.42 3.24
C ARG A 17 -9.26 -27.44 4.35
N VAL A 18 -8.04 -27.85 4.04
CA VAL A 18 -6.92 -27.83 5.01
C VAL A 18 -6.58 -26.39 5.39
N LEU A 19 -6.47 -25.49 4.40
CA LEU A 19 -6.20 -24.07 4.65
C LEU A 19 -7.31 -23.40 5.46
N GLU A 20 -8.59 -23.66 5.10
CA GLU A 20 -9.77 -23.21 5.84
C GLU A 20 -9.68 -23.64 7.31
N ARG A 21 -9.45 -24.92 7.56
CA ARG A 21 -9.39 -25.47 8.91
C ARG A 21 -8.21 -24.90 9.70
N TYR A 22 -7.05 -24.76 9.07
CA TYR A 22 -5.86 -24.19 9.69
C TYR A 22 -6.10 -22.75 10.17
N ILE A 23 -6.63 -21.88 9.29
CA ILE A 23 -6.90 -20.47 9.64
C ILE A 23 -7.96 -20.37 10.72
N ALA A 24 -9.04 -21.17 10.64
CA ALA A 24 -10.07 -21.19 11.67
C ALA A 24 -9.50 -21.62 13.04
N MET A 25 -8.67 -22.67 13.08
CA MET A 25 -8.03 -23.12 14.32
C MET A 25 -7.04 -22.11 14.88
N ALA A 26 -6.22 -21.47 14.03
CA ALA A 26 -5.28 -20.43 14.46
C ALA A 26 -6.02 -19.24 15.08
N THR A 27 -7.11 -18.82 14.44
CA THR A 27 -7.97 -17.73 14.91
C THR A 27 -8.63 -18.08 16.24
N GLN A 28 -9.22 -19.28 16.36
CA GLN A 28 -9.82 -19.76 17.61
C GLN A 28 -8.79 -19.94 18.73
N GLY A 29 -7.57 -20.32 18.40
CA GLY A 29 -6.44 -20.43 19.33
C GLY A 29 -5.92 -19.08 19.83
N GLY A 30 -6.42 -17.96 19.30
CA GLY A 30 -5.96 -16.62 19.66
C GLY A 30 -4.58 -16.28 19.09
N VAL A 31 -4.14 -16.96 18.03
CA VAL A 31 -2.85 -16.68 17.38
C VAL A 31 -2.96 -15.37 16.60
N PRO A 32 -2.15 -14.34 16.90
CA PRO A 32 -2.12 -13.12 16.11
C PRO A 32 -1.67 -13.41 14.67
N GLN A 33 -2.45 -12.94 13.70
CA GLN A 33 -2.22 -13.18 12.28
C GLN A 33 -2.18 -11.86 11.53
N ALA A 34 -1.15 -11.66 10.71
CA ALA A 34 -1.07 -10.56 9.77
C ALA A 34 -1.60 -11.02 8.41
N VAL A 35 -2.59 -10.33 7.87
CA VAL A 35 -3.19 -10.64 6.57
C VAL A 35 -3.13 -9.40 5.69
N PHE A 36 -2.71 -9.60 4.44
CA PHE A 36 -2.82 -8.59 3.40
C PHE A 36 -4.12 -8.84 2.64
N PRO A 37 -5.19 -8.08 2.89
CA PRO A 37 -6.51 -8.35 2.31
C PRO A 37 -6.47 -8.38 0.78
N GLU A 38 -5.61 -7.59 0.12
CA GLU A 38 -5.43 -7.57 -1.34
C GLU A 38 -4.83 -8.88 -1.91
N GLY A 39 -4.22 -9.72 -1.06
CA GLY A 39 -3.60 -10.99 -1.43
C GLY A 39 -2.27 -10.87 -2.20
N GLY A 40 -1.68 -9.68 -2.27
CA GLY A 40 -0.38 -9.43 -2.89
C GLY A 40 0.01 -7.95 -2.90
N LEU A 41 1.23 -7.67 -3.37
CA LEU A 41 1.71 -6.30 -3.55
C LEU A 41 0.85 -5.53 -4.56
N THR A 42 0.71 -4.23 -4.34
CA THR A 42 0.13 -3.32 -5.34
C THR A 42 1.02 -3.26 -6.59
N ARG A 43 0.41 -3.04 -7.75
CA ARG A 43 1.11 -3.02 -9.04
C ARG A 43 1.27 -1.61 -9.60
N ASP A 44 0.28 -0.77 -9.38
CA ASP A 44 0.20 0.61 -9.87
C ASP A 44 0.13 1.63 -8.72
N GLY A 45 0.33 1.18 -7.48
CA GLY A 45 0.29 2.02 -6.28
C GLY A 45 -1.10 2.19 -5.69
N ARG A 46 -2.17 1.73 -6.35
CA ARG A 46 -3.53 1.83 -5.84
C ARG A 46 -3.86 0.68 -4.88
N LEU A 47 -4.78 0.95 -3.95
CA LEU A 47 -5.46 -0.10 -3.19
C LEU A 47 -6.25 -1.00 -4.14
N ARG A 48 -6.19 -2.31 -3.88
CA ARG A 48 -6.86 -3.32 -4.70
C ARG A 48 -8.07 -3.92 -3.98
N GLU A 49 -8.95 -4.53 -4.76
CA GLU A 49 -10.07 -5.29 -4.23
C GLU A 49 -9.62 -6.40 -3.24
N PRO A 50 -10.33 -6.56 -2.11
CA PRO A 50 -9.98 -7.55 -1.11
C PRO A 50 -10.24 -8.98 -1.60
N ARG A 51 -9.34 -9.88 -1.21
CA ARG A 51 -9.46 -11.33 -1.36
C ARG A 51 -10.16 -11.90 -0.15
N LEU A 52 -11.46 -12.09 -0.32
CA LEU A 52 -12.40 -12.48 0.72
C LEU A 52 -12.14 -13.86 1.37
N GLY A 53 -11.39 -14.75 0.73
CA GLY A 53 -11.23 -16.14 1.19
C GLY A 53 -10.64 -16.27 2.60
N VAL A 54 -9.59 -15.50 2.91
CA VAL A 54 -8.96 -15.56 4.25
C VAL A 54 -9.91 -14.98 5.31
N LEU A 55 -10.59 -13.87 5.00
CA LEU A 55 -11.60 -13.27 5.88
C LEU A 55 -12.74 -14.27 6.14
N ASP A 56 -13.23 -14.93 5.09
CA ASP A 56 -14.24 -15.98 5.20
C ASP A 56 -13.83 -17.08 6.17
N TYR A 57 -12.59 -17.57 6.06
CA TYR A 57 -12.07 -18.63 6.93
C TYR A 57 -11.90 -18.19 8.38
N MET A 58 -11.47 -16.95 8.63
CA MET A 58 -11.42 -16.38 9.98
C MET A 58 -12.83 -16.30 10.59
N MET A 59 -13.82 -15.85 9.83
CA MET A 59 -15.20 -15.73 10.29
C MET A 59 -15.89 -17.08 10.56
N ARG A 60 -15.47 -18.18 9.90
CA ARG A 60 -15.96 -19.54 10.23
C ARG A 60 -15.63 -19.95 11.65
N GLY A 61 -14.53 -19.47 12.20
CA GLY A 61 -14.13 -19.76 13.57
C GLY A 61 -14.83 -18.91 14.62
N PHE A 62 -15.48 -17.81 14.21
CA PHE A 62 -16.09 -16.81 15.09
C PHE A 62 -17.58 -17.09 15.32
N TRP A 63 -17.99 -17.03 16.58
CA TRP A 63 -19.38 -17.23 17.01
C TRP A 63 -19.84 -15.97 17.74
N LEU A 64 -20.99 -15.40 17.34
CA LEU A 64 -21.51 -14.17 17.93
C LEU A 64 -21.73 -14.32 19.44
N ASP A 65 -22.32 -15.43 19.87
CA ASP A 65 -22.55 -15.75 21.29
C ASP A 65 -21.37 -16.51 21.94
N GLY A 66 -20.23 -16.60 21.24
CA GLY A 66 -19.04 -17.30 21.73
C GLY A 66 -18.32 -16.53 22.84
N ALA A 67 -17.48 -17.24 23.61
CA ALA A 67 -16.73 -16.66 24.72
C ALA A 67 -15.60 -15.69 24.29
N ARG A 68 -15.16 -15.75 23.03
CA ARG A 68 -14.07 -14.90 22.50
C ARG A 68 -14.56 -14.05 21.35
N ASP A 69 -14.05 -12.82 21.30
CA ASP A 69 -14.25 -11.92 20.16
C ASP A 69 -13.14 -12.11 19.11
N LEU A 70 -13.42 -11.73 17.88
CA LEU A 70 -12.44 -11.58 16.81
C LEU A 70 -12.26 -10.09 16.53
N VAL A 71 -11.02 -9.62 16.62
CA VAL A 71 -10.71 -8.20 16.45
C VAL A 71 -9.77 -8.02 15.27
N PHE A 72 -10.16 -7.21 14.30
CA PHE A 72 -9.27 -6.77 13.22
C PHE A 72 -8.62 -5.46 13.62
N VAL A 73 -7.28 -5.41 13.59
CA VAL A 73 -6.53 -4.15 13.77
C VAL A 73 -6.11 -3.68 12.38
N PRO A 74 -6.61 -2.54 11.88
CA PRO A 74 -6.21 -2.00 10.58
C PRO A 74 -4.75 -1.53 10.60
N LEU A 75 -3.99 -1.81 9.55
CA LEU A 75 -2.63 -1.27 9.35
C LEU A 75 -2.51 -0.64 7.96
N GLY A 76 -2.11 0.63 7.92
CA GLY A 76 -1.73 1.34 6.70
C GLY A 76 -0.22 1.46 6.62
N VAL A 77 0.39 1.13 5.48
CA VAL A 77 1.85 1.23 5.28
C VAL A 77 2.15 1.94 3.97
N ASN A 78 3.10 2.88 3.99
CA ASN A 78 3.56 3.56 2.78
C ASN A 78 5.07 3.84 2.82
N TYR A 79 5.68 3.97 1.64
CA TYR A 79 7.13 4.07 1.46
C TYR A 79 7.49 5.18 0.47
N ASP A 80 8.53 5.95 0.79
CA ASP A 80 9.15 6.87 -0.17
C ASP A 80 9.86 6.12 -1.30
N ARG A 81 10.22 4.86 -1.07
CA ARG A 81 10.83 4.00 -2.09
C ARG A 81 10.45 2.53 -1.89
N VAL A 82 9.73 2.02 -2.87
CA VAL A 82 9.50 0.57 -3.04
C VAL A 82 10.61 0.02 -3.95
N LEU A 83 11.26 -1.06 -3.52
CA LEU A 83 12.42 -1.62 -4.26
C LEU A 83 11.99 -2.28 -5.57
N GLU A 84 10.80 -2.86 -5.58
CA GLU A 84 10.22 -3.63 -6.68
C GLU A 84 9.34 -2.80 -7.62
N ASP A 85 9.15 -1.50 -7.38
CA ASP A 85 8.16 -0.67 -8.07
C ASP A 85 8.19 -0.77 -9.60
N ARG A 86 9.37 -0.68 -10.22
CA ARG A 86 9.53 -0.83 -11.67
C ARG A 86 9.09 -2.21 -12.13
N SER A 87 9.48 -3.27 -11.42
CA SER A 87 9.07 -4.63 -11.78
C SER A 87 7.57 -4.86 -11.58
N LEU A 88 6.97 -4.23 -10.57
CA LEU A 88 5.54 -4.28 -10.29
C LEU A 88 4.74 -3.56 -11.38
N LEU A 89 5.21 -2.38 -11.82
CA LEU A 89 4.64 -1.62 -12.93
C LEU A 89 4.75 -2.38 -14.26
N LEU A 90 5.92 -2.92 -14.58
CA LEU A 90 6.07 -3.77 -15.77
C LEU A 90 5.16 -5.00 -15.73
N ALA A 91 4.88 -5.55 -14.56
CA ALA A 91 3.95 -6.68 -14.41
C ALA A 91 2.46 -6.25 -14.44
N ALA A 92 2.18 -4.96 -14.32
CA ALA A 92 0.85 -4.37 -14.48
C ALA A 92 0.50 -4.19 -15.97
N ASP A 93 1.51 -3.85 -16.78
CA ASP A 93 1.40 -3.72 -18.22
C ASP A 93 1.30 -5.11 -18.87
N GLY A 94 0.14 -5.41 -19.46
CA GLY A 94 -0.16 -6.70 -20.08
C GLY A 94 0.66 -6.97 -21.35
N ASP A 95 1.11 -5.90 -22.02
CA ASP A 95 1.80 -5.95 -23.31
C ASP A 95 3.32 -5.74 -23.16
N ALA A 96 3.80 -5.38 -21.97
CA ALA A 96 5.23 -5.19 -21.73
C ALA A 96 6.01 -6.51 -21.84
N PRO A 97 7.09 -6.56 -22.65
CA PRO A 97 7.91 -7.75 -22.77
C PRO A 97 8.58 -8.05 -21.42
N ARG A 98 8.28 -9.22 -20.85
CA ARG A 98 8.92 -9.66 -19.61
C ARG A 98 10.42 -9.78 -19.84
N PRO A 99 11.28 -9.08 -19.08
CA PRO A 99 12.72 -9.16 -19.27
C PRO A 99 13.16 -10.62 -19.05
N GLY A 100 13.86 -11.20 -20.04
CA GLY A 100 14.42 -12.53 -19.93
C GLY A 100 15.39 -12.65 -18.74
N ARG A 101 15.62 -13.88 -18.26
CA ARG A 101 16.45 -14.16 -17.07
C ARG A 101 17.83 -13.46 -17.09
N ALA A 102 18.47 -13.41 -18.26
CA ALA A 102 19.75 -12.72 -18.45
C ALA A 102 19.66 -11.20 -18.26
N ARG A 103 18.60 -10.56 -18.76
CA ARG A 103 18.37 -9.10 -18.61
C ARG A 103 18.00 -8.74 -17.17
N ALA A 104 17.26 -9.61 -16.49
CA ALA A 104 16.99 -9.45 -15.06
C ALA A 104 18.29 -9.53 -14.22
N ALA A 105 19.14 -10.53 -14.47
CA ALA A 105 20.43 -10.65 -13.81
C ALA A 105 21.35 -9.45 -14.08
N TRP A 106 21.41 -8.97 -15.33
CA TRP A 106 22.18 -7.77 -15.68
C TRP A 106 21.67 -6.52 -14.96
N ASN A 107 20.35 -6.31 -14.91
CA ASN A 107 19.76 -5.19 -14.19
C ASN A 107 20.10 -5.23 -12.69
N THR A 108 20.10 -6.42 -12.08
CA THR A 108 20.51 -6.61 -10.68
C THR A 108 21.98 -6.27 -10.47
N VAL A 109 22.88 -6.75 -11.34
CA VAL A 109 24.32 -6.45 -11.27
C VAL A 109 24.58 -4.95 -11.46
N ALA A 110 23.94 -4.33 -12.46
CA ALA A 110 24.05 -2.90 -12.71
C ALA A 110 23.51 -2.07 -11.53
N PHE A 111 22.42 -2.51 -10.90
CA PHE A 111 21.89 -1.90 -9.68
C PHE A 111 22.89 -2.01 -8.53
N VAL A 112 23.45 -3.20 -8.27
CA VAL A 112 24.45 -3.42 -7.21
C VAL A 112 25.68 -2.55 -7.43
N MET A 113 26.26 -2.56 -8.63
CA MET A 113 27.42 -1.75 -8.99
C MET A 113 27.16 -0.24 -8.85
N ARG A 114 25.97 0.22 -9.21
CA ARG A 114 25.58 1.63 -9.02
C ARG A 114 25.47 2.00 -7.54
N ASN A 115 24.89 1.14 -6.70
CA ASN A 115 24.81 1.39 -5.26
C ASN A 115 26.20 1.37 -4.60
N LEU A 116 27.08 0.44 -5.00
CA LEU A 116 28.49 0.41 -4.57
C LEU A 116 29.22 1.70 -4.97
N ARG A 117 29.02 2.19 -6.19
CA ARG A 117 29.60 3.48 -6.63
C ARG A 117 29.06 4.66 -5.83
N LEU A 118 27.78 4.68 -5.48
CA LEU A 118 27.19 5.73 -4.63
C LEU A 118 27.76 5.66 -3.20
N MET A 119 27.93 4.45 -2.65
CA MET A 119 28.60 4.25 -1.35
C MET A 119 30.04 4.75 -1.37
N LEU A 120 30.82 4.38 -2.39
CA LEU A 120 32.21 4.81 -2.55
C LEU A 120 32.35 6.33 -2.71
N LYS A 121 31.33 7.00 -3.25
CA LYS A 121 31.28 8.46 -3.41
C LYS A 121 30.70 9.21 -2.22
N SER A 122 30.31 8.52 -1.14
CA SER A 122 29.54 9.11 -0.02
C SER A 122 28.22 9.79 -0.44
N GLU A 123 27.72 9.48 -1.65
CA GLU A 123 26.44 9.94 -2.18
C GLU A 123 25.30 8.97 -1.82
N TRP A 124 25.58 8.03 -0.90
CA TRP A 124 24.60 7.07 -0.42
C TRP A 124 23.66 7.73 0.58
N HIS A 125 22.46 8.02 0.11
CA HIS A 125 21.39 8.59 0.93
C HIS A 125 20.42 7.50 1.39
N ARG A 126 19.79 7.73 2.55
CA ARG A 126 18.70 6.88 3.07
C ARG A 126 17.60 6.74 2.03
N PHE A 127 16.94 5.58 1.98
CA PHE A 127 15.85 5.27 1.02
C PHE A 127 14.54 6.02 1.28
N GLY A 128 14.59 7.16 1.97
CA GLY A 128 13.43 7.91 2.44
C GLY A 128 12.78 7.25 3.65
N TYR A 129 11.50 7.54 3.84
CA TYR A 129 10.68 7.07 4.96
C TYR A 129 9.89 5.80 4.62
N ALA A 130 9.70 4.96 5.63
CA ALA A 130 8.72 3.89 5.67
C ALA A 130 7.82 4.18 6.87
N CYS A 131 6.55 4.44 6.61
CA CYS A 131 5.59 4.84 7.64
C CYS A 131 4.54 3.75 7.81
N VAL A 132 4.17 3.49 9.06
CA VAL A 132 3.08 2.59 9.44
C VAL A 132 2.15 3.31 10.40
N ASN A 133 0.86 3.23 10.11
CA ASN A 133 -0.21 3.71 10.98
C ASN A 133 -1.07 2.52 11.43
N PHE A 134 -1.46 2.52 12.69
CA PHE A 134 -2.40 1.56 13.27
C PHE A 134 -3.74 2.25 13.44
N GLY A 135 -4.80 1.64 12.93
CA GLY A 135 -6.16 2.11 13.11
C GLY A 135 -6.80 1.60 14.40
N SER A 136 -7.98 2.12 14.70
CA SER A 136 -8.80 1.63 15.80
C SER A 136 -9.16 0.16 15.59
N PRO A 137 -9.01 -0.71 16.61
CA PRO A 137 -9.42 -2.10 16.52
C PRO A 137 -10.93 -2.23 16.24
N ILE A 138 -11.30 -3.17 15.36
CA ILE A 138 -12.69 -3.42 14.95
C ILE A 138 -13.13 -4.76 15.54
N SER A 139 -14.07 -4.71 16.49
CA SER A 139 -14.71 -5.89 17.07
C SER A 139 -15.69 -6.53 16.09
N MET A 140 -15.55 -7.82 15.82
CA MET A 140 -16.52 -8.55 15.00
C MET A 140 -17.84 -8.77 15.72
N ARG A 141 -17.85 -8.85 17.05
CA ARG A 141 -19.10 -8.84 17.82
C ARG A 141 -19.86 -7.54 17.62
N GLU A 142 -19.21 -6.40 17.82
CA GLU A 142 -19.83 -5.08 17.63
C GLU A 142 -20.29 -4.87 16.19
N TYR A 143 -19.46 -5.23 15.20
CA TYR A 143 -19.82 -5.20 13.79
C TYR A 143 -21.08 -6.06 13.53
N CYS A 144 -21.09 -7.31 13.98
CA CYS A 144 -22.22 -8.22 13.77
C CYS A 144 -23.51 -7.69 14.40
N THR A 145 -23.44 -7.16 15.62
CA THR A 145 -24.58 -6.56 16.31
C THR A 145 -25.09 -5.31 15.58
N SER A 146 -24.19 -4.42 15.18
CA SER A 146 -24.55 -3.13 14.54
C SER A 146 -25.17 -3.32 13.15
N TYR A 147 -24.70 -4.31 12.40
CA TYR A 147 -25.21 -4.63 11.05
C TYR A 147 -26.26 -5.75 11.05
N GLY A 148 -26.65 -6.27 12.22
CA GLY A 148 -27.66 -7.34 12.34
C GLY A 148 -27.28 -8.63 11.60
N VAL A 149 -25.99 -8.97 11.54
CA VAL A 149 -25.47 -10.09 10.76
C VAL A 149 -24.89 -11.19 11.66
N ASP A 150 -25.24 -12.44 11.37
CA ASP A 150 -24.65 -13.61 12.01
C ASP A 150 -24.07 -14.54 10.94
N PHE A 151 -22.75 -14.48 10.76
CA PHE A 151 -22.04 -15.24 9.73
C PHE A 151 -22.15 -16.76 9.86
N GLN A 152 -22.51 -17.28 11.04
CA GLN A 152 -22.72 -18.71 11.27
C GLN A 152 -24.10 -19.18 10.82
N LYS A 153 -25.09 -18.28 10.80
CA LYS A 153 -26.45 -18.56 10.31
C LYS A 153 -26.59 -18.36 8.81
N LEU A 154 -25.65 -17.68 8.16
CA LEU A 154 -25.67 -17.43 6.73
C LEU A 154 -25.08 -18.59 5.92
N GLY A 155 -25.73 -18.92 4.80
CA GLY A 155 -25.25 -19.88 3.81
C GLY A 155 -25.07 -19.27 2.42
N GLY A 156 -24.42 -20.01 1.52
CA GLY A 156 -24.42 -19.76 0.08
C GLY A 156 -24.07 -18.33 -0.33
N GLU A 157 -24.99 -17.67 -1.03
CA GLU A 157 -24.82 -16.31 -1.56
C GLU A 157 -24.90 -15.23 -0.50
N ALA A 158 -25.81 -15.33 0.46
CA ALA A 158 -25.96 -14.35 1.54
C ALA A 158 -24.67 -14.20 2.35
N ARG A 159 -23.99 -15.33 2.63
CA ARG A 159 -22.68 -15.31 3.30
C ARG A 159 -21.60 -14.65 2.46
N ARG A 160 -21.56 -14.91 1.14
CA ARG A 160 -20.60 -14.27 0.22
C ARG A 160 -20.80 -12.76 0.19
N ALA A 161 -22.04 -12.29 0.14
CA ALA A 161 -22.37 -10.87 0.16
C ALA A 161 -21.97 -10.21 1.49
N ALA A 162 -22.27 -10.84 2.63
CA ALA A 162 -21.89 -10.33 3.94
C ALA A 162 -20.36 -10.25 4.13
N ILE A 163 -19.61 -11.26 3.66
CA ILE A 163 -18.15 -11.25 3.70
C ILE A 163 -17.58 -10.20 2.76
N HIS A 164 -18.20 -9.99 1.60
CA HIS A 164 -17.81 -8.91 0.69
C HIS A 164 -17.98 -7.54 1.37
N ALA A 165 -19.13 -7.29 1.99
CA ALA A 165 -19.38 -6.05 2.72
C ALA A 165 -18.36 -5.83 3.85
N LEU A 166 -18.04 -6.88 4.62
CA LEU A 166 -16.97 -6.83 5.64
C LEU A 166 -15.61 -6.50 5.00
N GLY A 167 -15.26 -7.15 3.90
CA GLY A 167 -14.01 -6.90 3.18
C GLY A 167 -13.90 -5.46 2.69
N THR A 168 -14.96 -4.92 2.09
CA THR A 168 -15.05 -3.52 1.66
C THR A 168 -14.88 -2.58 2.85
N HIS A 169 -15.61 -2.80 3.94
CA HIS A 169 -15.50 -1.99 5.16
C HIS A 169 -14.08 -1.98 5.72
N LEU A 170 -13.43 -3.14 5.85
CA LEU A 170 -12.06 -3.23 6.34
C LEU A 170 -11.08 -2.52 5.40
N MET A 171 -11.26 -2.62 4.07
CA MET A 171 -10.42 -1.92 3.09
C MET A 171 -10.59 -0.41 3.14
N GLU A 172 -11.81 0.09 3.35
CA GLU A 172 -12.06 1.53 3.54
C GLU A 172 -11.35 2.05 4.79
N VAL A 173 -11.43 1.33 5.91
CA VAL A 173 -10.75 1.72 7.15
C VAL A 173 -9.23 1.69 6.97
N VAL A 174 -8.68 0.64 6.35
CA VAL A 174 -7.25 0.57 6.02
C VAL A 174 -6.85 1.72 5.11
N GLY A 175 -7.66 2.03 4.10
CA GLY A 175 -7.40 3.11 3.15
C GLY A 175 -7.27 4.46 3.82
N ARG A 176 -8.19 4.80 4.74
CA ARG A 176 -8.17 6.08 5.48
C ARG A 176 -6.91 6.28 6.32
N ILE A 177 -6.29 5.20 6.80
CA ILE A 177 -5.11 5.28 7.66
C ILE A 177 -3.79 5.15 6.89
N VAL A 178 -3.80 4.97 5.57
CA VAL A 178 -2.57 4.90 4.77
C VAL A 178 -1.78 6.20 5.00
N PRO A 179 -0.54 6.13 5.51
CA PRO A 179 0.24 7.33 5.79
C PRO A 179 0.64 8.02 4.49
N VAL A 180 0.52 9.34 4.48
CA VAL A 180 1.03 10.17 3.38
C VAL A 180 2.51 10.45 3.63
N VAL A 181 3.36 10.04 2.69
CA VAL A 181 4.83 10.20 2.75
C VAL A 181 5.31 11.26 1.76
N PRO A 182 6.49 11.88 1.99
CA PRO A 182 6.97 12.99 1.16
C PRO A 182 7.06 12.71 -0.35
N ALA A 183 7.53 11.52 -0.76
CA ALA A 183 7.61 11.18 -2.17
C ALA A 183 6.23 11.09 -2.83
N ALA A 184 5.21 10.63 -2.11
CA ALA A 184 3.84 10.54 -2.60
C ALA A 184 3.17 11.92 -2.75
N LEU A 185 3.47 12.86 -1.84
CA LEU A 185 3.03 14.26 -1.95
C LEU A 185 3.58 14.91 -3.23
N LEU A 186 4.90 14.88 -3.40
CA LEU A 186 5.51 15.48 -4.58
C LEU A 186 5.11 14.78 -5.87
N ALA A 187 5.03 13.45 -5.87
CA ALA A 187 4.55 12.72 -7.02
C ALA A 187 3.14 13.15 -7.41
N SER A 188 2.24 13.37 -6.45
CA SER A 188 0.89 13.86 -6.70
C SER A 188 0.87 15.26 -7.33
N VAL A 189 1.73 16.18 -6.87
CA VAL A 189 1.87 17.52 -7.46
C VAL A 189 2.37 17.44 -8.91
N PHE A 190 3.43 16.67 -9.18
CA PHE A 190 3.98 16.52 -10.53
C PHE A 190 3.05 15.79 -11.49
N VAL A 191 2.28 14.80 -11.02
CA VAL A 191 1.34 14.04 -11.86
C VAL A 191 0.11 14.87 -12.22
N ARG A 192 -0.30 15.82 -11.38
CA ARG A 192 -1.43 16.72 -11.66
C ARG A 192 -1.18 17.63 -12.85
N ASP A 193 0.05 18.11 -13.02
CA ASP A 193 0.48 18.90 -14.18
C ASP A 193 1.90 18.50 -14.64
N PRO A 194 2.01 17.42 -15.44
CA PRO A 194 3.30 16.85 -15.85
C PRO A 194 4.19 17.78 -16.69
N ALA A 195 3.58 18.73 -17.41
CA ALA A 195 4.30 19.64 -18.30
C ALA A 195 4.82 20.88 -17.56
N ARG A 196 4.26 21.19 -16.39
CA ARG A 196 4.64 22.37 -15.61
C ARG A 196 6.01 22.20 -14.97
N GLN A 197 6.75 23.30 -15.01
CA GLN A 197 7.98 23.51 -14.26
C GLN A 197 7.62 24.29 -13.00
N TYR A 198 8.22 23.89 -11.87
CA TYR A 198 8.01 24.52 -10.59
C TYR A 198 9.34 25.00 -10.03
N SER A 199 9.41 26.23 -9.57
CA SER A 199 10.44 26.64 -8.60
C SER A 199 10.22 25.94 -7.25
N GLU A 200 11.24 25.96 -6.39
CA GLU A 200 11.13 25.39 -5.04
C GLU A 200 9.99 26.03 -4.21
N LEU A 201 9.80 27.35 -4.34
CA LEU A 201 8.74 28.07 -3.67
C LEU A 201 7.36 27.67 -4.20
N GLU A 202 7.19 27.52 -5.51
CA GLU A 202 5.93 27.06 -6.09
C GLU A 202 5.62 25.61 -5.71
N LEU A 203 6.63 24.73 -5.62
CA LEU A 203 6.44 23.38 -5.09
C LEU A 203 5.96 23.41 -3.65
N LYS A 204 6.54 24.27 -2.82
CA LYS A 204 6.13 24.43 -1.42
C LYS A 204 4.66 24.80 -1.31
N VAL A 205 4.24 25.84 -2.03
CA VAL A 205 2.83 26.27 -2.08
C VAL A 205 1.91 25.14 -2.56
N ALA A 206 2.30 24.41 -3.61
CA ALA A 206 1.48 23.33 -4.15
C ALA A 206 1.36 22.13 -3.19
N VAL A 207 2.43 21.81 -2.45
CA VAL A 207 2.45 20.75 -1.44
C VAL A 207 1.65 21.15 -0.21
N GLU A 208 1.80 22.37 0.27
CA GLU A 208 1.01 22.90 1.40
C GLU A 208 -0.49 22.83 1.09
N ALA A 209 -0.92 23.28 -0.09
CA ALA A 209 -2.31 23.18 -0.53
C ALA A 209 -2.80 21.72 -0.62
N LEU A 210 -1.93 20.78 -1.02
CA LEU A 210 -2.26 19.35 -1.05
C LEU A 210 -2.38 18.77 0.37
N ILE A 211 -1.50 19.16 1.29
CA ILE A 211 -1.56 18.74 2.70
C ILE A 211 -2.86 19.26 3.33
N GLU A 212 -3.22 20.52 3.12
CA GLU A 212 -4.48 21.09 3.62
C GLU A 212 -5.70 20.33 3.08
N ALA A 213 -5.70 19.97 1.79
CA ALA A 213 -6.77 19.17 1.20
C ALA A 213 -6.86 17.76 1.81
N LEU A 214 -5.71 17.12 2.08
CA LEU A 214 -5.63 15.81 2.71
C LEU A 214 -6.09 15.86 4.18
N ASP A 215 -5.66 16.87 4.93
CA ASP A 215 -6.06 17.07 6.32
C ASP A 215 -7.57 17.34 6.42
N ALA A 216 -8.13 18.14 5.50
CA ALA A 216 -9.57 18.38 5.40
C ALA A 216 -10.37 17.10 5.08
N ALA A 217 -9.77 16.16 4.34
CA ALA A 217 -10.33 14.83 4.07
C ALA A 217 -10.13 13.83 5.23
N GLY A 218 -9.48 14.26 6.33
CA GLY A 218 -9.21 13.42 7.50
C GLY A 218 -8.06 12.43 7.30
N ALA A 219 -7.19 12.66 6.32
CA ALA A 219 -6.02 11.82 6.07
C ALA A 219 -4.95 12.06 7.13
N HIS A 220 -4.15 11.01 7.40
CA HIS A 220 -3.00 11.13 8.30
C HIS A 220 -1.73 11.46 7.53
N VAL A 221 -1.38 12.76 7.49
CA VAL A 221 -0.15 13.24 6.85
C VAL A 221 1.05 13.04 7.77
N TYR A 222 2.03 12.23 7.33
CA TYR A 222 3.29 12.10 8.05
C TYR A 222 4.23 13.23 7.62
N VAL A 223 4.40 14.23 8.48
CA VAL A 223 5.40 15.28 8.32
C VAL A 223 6.65 14.89 9.13
N PRO A 224 7.76 14.49 8.47
CA PRO A 224 8.99 14.14 9.18
C PRO A 224 9.45 15.31 10.04
N ARG A 225 9.75 15.05 11.32
CA ARG A 225 10.22 16.06 12.29
C ARG A 225 9.25 17.24 12.52
N ARG A 226 8.00 17.16 12.06
CA ARG A 226 7.04 18.27 12.01
C ARG A 226 7.55 19.47 11.20
N ASP A 227 8.48 19.23 10.28
CA ASP A 227 9.09 20.24 9.42
C ASP A 227 8.70 19.93 7.96
N GLN A 228 7.82 20.78 7.42
CA GLN A 228 7.31 20.65 6.06
C GLN A 228 8.39 20.94 5.01
N ASP A 229 9.30 21.87 5.29
CA ASP A 229 10.42 22.20 4.39
C ASP A 229 11.38 21.01 4.29
N TYR A 230 11.62 20.35 5.43
CA TYR A 230 12.39 19.13 5.45
C TYR A 230 11.68 17.97 4.73
N ALA A 231 10.35 17.85 4.84
CA ALA A 231 9.56 16.87 4.09
C ALA A 231 9.74 17.08 2.57
N LEU A 232 9.57 18.30 2.10
CA LEU A 232 9.72 18.68 0.70
C LEU A 232 11.13 18.39 0.19
N THR A 233 12.15 18.78 0.96
CA THR A 233 13.56 18.52 0.64
C THR A 233 13.84 17.01 0.49
N VAL A 234 13.32 16.18 1.40
CA VAL A 234 13.54 14.73 1.36
C VAL A 234 12.80 14.11 0.17
N GLY A 235 11.52 14.45 -0.02
CA GLY A 235 10.73 13.96 -1.15
C GLY A 235 11.39 14.31 -2.48
N LEU A 236 11.82 15.57 -2.65
CA LEU A 236 12.38 16.05 -3.90
C LEU A 236 13.72 15.39 -4.20
N ARG A 237 14.57 15.26 -3.18
CA ARG A 237 15.83 14.51 -3.26
C ARG A 237 15.58 13.06 -3.68
N MET A 238 14.58 12.41 -3.09
CA MET A 238 14.23 11.02 -3.42
C MET A 238 13.79 10.87 -4.87
N LEU A 239 12.91 11.75 -5.36
CA LEU A 239 12.47 11.71 -6.76
C LEU A 239 13.63 12.01 -7.73
N ARG A 240 14.51 12.96 -7.41
CA ARG A 240 15.69 13.33 -8.21
C ARG A 240 16.75 12.22 -8.29
N LEU A 241 17.11 11.62 -7.15
CA LEU A 241 18.06 10.50 -7.11
C LEU A 241 17.59 9.31 -7.97
N ARG A 242 16.27 9.20 -8.14
CA ARG A 242 15.61 8.17 -8.95
C ARG A 242 15.30 8.62 -10.37
N ARG A 243 15.68 9.85 -10.74
CA ARG A 243 15.46 10.49 -12.05
C ARG A 243 14.00 10.58 -12.46
N LEU A 244 13.10 10.63 -11.46
CA LEU A 244 11.67 10.83 -11.67
C LEU A 244 11.34 12.30 -11.90
N VAL A 245 12.15 13.19 -11.32
CA VAL A 245 12.07 14.65 -11.47
C VAL A 245 13.41 15.15 -12.01
N GLU A 246 13.34 16.03 -13.00
CA GLU A 246 14.49 16.76 -13.55
C GLU A 246 14.65 18.10 -12.84
N ASP A 247 15.89 18.57 -12.74
CA ASP A 247 16.25 19.90 -12.22
C ASP A 247 17.01 20.62 -13.33
N ARG A 248 16.48 21.75 -13.77
CA ARG A 248 17.10 22.64 -14.77
C ARG A 248 17.16 24.03 -14.17
N ASP A 249 18.35 24.40 -13.68
CA ASP A 249 18.62 25.71 -13.11
C ASP A 249 17.65 26.13 -11.99
N GLY A 250 17.26 25.18 -11.12
CA GLY A 250 16.34 25.43 -10.00
C GLY A 250 14.86 25.32 -10.35
N LEU A 251 14.53 24.96 -11.60
CA LEU A 251 13.19 24.59 -12.02
C LEU A 251 13.05 23.07 -12.09
N TYR A 252 12.04 22.55 -11.41
CA TYR A 252 11.75 21.13 -11.30
C TYR A 252 10.58 20.74 -12.19
N SER A 253 10.73 19.65 -12.94
CA SER A 253 9.65 19.08 -13.77
C SER A 253 9.63 17.57 -13.70
N ALA A 254 8.45 16.99 -13.94
CA ALA A 254 8.31 15.55 -14.09
C ALA A 254 9.15 15.05 -15.28
N ASN A 255 9.84 13.92 -15.12
CA ASN A 255 10.47 13.24 -16.25
C ASN A 255 9.38 12.50 -17.03
N PRO A 256 9.10 12.86 -18.31
CA PRO A 256 8.02 12.24 -19.08
C PRO A 256 8.15 10.72 -19.23
N ARG A 257 9.39 10.21 -19.24
CA ARG A 257 9.66 8.76 -19.38
C ARG A 257 9.35 7.97 -18.11
N GLU A 258 9.28 8.65 -16.97
CA GLU A 258 9.08 8.05 -15.65
C GLU A 258 7.71 8.41 -15.05
N LEU A 259 6.82 9.04 -15.84
CA LEU A 259 5.46 9.34 -15.42
C LEU A 259 4.68 8.13 -14.89
N PRO A 260 4.77 6.91 -15.47
CA PRO A 260 4.11 5.74 -14.89
C PRO A 260 4.58 5.45 -13.45
N LEU A 261 5.86 5.68 -13.18
CA LEU A 261 6.44 5.48 -11.85
C LEU A 261 6.13 6.63 -10.89
N LEU A 262 6.07 7.88 -11.36
CA LEU A 262 5.53 8.97 -10.55
C LEU A 262 4.07 8.70 -10.17
N SER A 263 3.25 8.28 -11.14
CA SER A 263 1.85 7.90 -10.91
C SER A 263 1.71 6.77 -9.90
N TYR A 264 2.65 5.81 -9.86
CA TYR A 264 2.68 4.77 -8.82
C TYR A 264 2.73 5.38 -7.41
N TYR A 265 3.62 6.35 -7.19
CA TYR A 265 3.73 7.00 -5.88
C TYR A 265 2.52 7.90 -5.58
N ALA A 266 2.01 8.65 -6.56
CA ALA A 266 0.82 9.47 -6.40
C ALA A 266 -0.43 8.63 -6.06
N ASN A 267 -0.58 7.49 -6.74
CA ASN A 267 -1.70 6.56 -6.53
C ASN A 267 -1.79 6.00 -5.11
N SER A 268 -0.67 5.96 -4.36
CA SER A 268 -0.64 5.47 -2.97
C SER A 268 -1.44 6.31 -1.99
N ILE A 269 -1.77 7.56 -2.37
CA ILE A 269 -2.56 8.49 -1.55
C ILE A 269 -3.79 9.02 -2.30
N ALA A 270 -4.01 8.62 -3.55
CA ALA A 270 -5.08 9.16 -4.39
C ALA A 270 -6.49 8.86 -3.85
N HIS A 271 -6.66 7.76 -3.11
CA HIS A 271 -7.94 7.42 -2.48
C HIS A 271 -8.28 8.28 -1.26
N LEU A 272 -7.31 9.03 -0.71
CA LEU A 272 -7.51 9.93 0.44
C LEU A 272 -8.13 11.28 0.05
N LEU A 273 -8.19 11.60 -1.25
CA LEU A 273 -8.74 12.84 -1.78
C LEU A 273 -10.15 12.66 -2.40
N ARG A 274 -10.79 11.51 -2.13
CA ARG A 274 -12.10 11.14 -2.71
C ARG A 274 -13.23 11.33 -1.74
#